data_AF-A0A8H3X8Q4-F1
#
_entry.id   AF-A0A8H3X8Q4-F1
#
_cell.length_a   1.000
_cell.length_b   1.000
_cell.length_c   1.000
_cell.angle_alpha   90.00
_cell.angle_beta   90.00
_cell.angle_gamma   90.00
#
_symmetry.space_group_name_H-M   'P 1'
#
loop_
_entity.id
_entity.type
_entity.pdbx_description
1 polymer ?
#
loop_
_entity_poly.entity_id
_entity_poly.type
_entity_poly.pdbx_seq_one_letter_code
_entity_poly.pdbx_strand_id
1 'polypeptide(L)'
;MHRKMEYKSAWECFKQNAELNDPFATYWVGYYLYYGHYGEKDQIMARKYFKEAADDYNFSDAQCKYAVSLLGGLCKETDVAAKDKFYDKIIRYFELAANNPKYRYLDVMYYLGDIYAN
;
A
#
# COMPACT_ATOMS: atom_id res chain seq x y z
N MET A 1 4.23 -21.38 18.52
CA MET A 1 3.07 -22.00 17.84
C MET A 1 1.84 -21.10 17.85
N HIS A 2 1.44 -20.53 18.99
CA HIS A 2 0.25 -19.65 19.10
C HIS A 2 0.20 -18.47 18.10
N ARG A 3 1.23 -17.62 18.03
CA ARG A 3 1.28 -16.50 17.06
C ARG A 3 1.13 -16.91 15.58
N LYS A 4 1.61 -18.10 15.20
CA LYS A 4 1.49 -18.60 13.81
C LYS A 4 0.06 -19.07 13.50
N MET A 5 -0.64 -19.62 14.49
CA MET A 5 -2.06 -19.97 14.35
C MET A 5 -2.93 -18.71 14.27
N GLU A 6 -2.60 -17.69 15.06
CA GLU A 6 -3.26 -16.38 14.98
C GLU A 6 -3.08 -15.73 13.61
N TYR A 7 -1.86 -15.75 13.04
CA TYR A 7 -1.63 -15.24 11.68
C TYR A 7 -2.38 -16.02 10.61
N LYS A 8 -2.52 -17.34 10.75
CA LYS A 8 -3.33 -18.16 9.83
C LYS A 8 -4.81 -17.76 9.87
N SER A 9 -5.41 -17.74 11.05
CA SER A 9 -6.82 -17.43 11.21
C SER A 9 -7.14 -15.99 10.78
N ALA A 10 -6.26 -15.05 11.11
CA ALA A 10 -6.39 -13.67 10.63
C ALA A 10 -6.29 -13.59 9.10
N TRP A 11 -5.33 -14.29 8.48
CA TRP A 11 -5.19 -14.35 7.02
C TRP A 11 -6.46 -14.89 6.34
N GLU A 12 -7.00 -16.00 6.83
CA GLU A 12 -8.24 -16.59 6.29
C GLU A 12 -9.42 -15.63 6.43
N CYS A 13 -9.55 -14.97 7.57
CA CYS A 13 -10.57 -13.95 7.80
C CYS A 13 -10.44 -12.77 6.83
N PHE A 14 -9.23 -12.21 6.66
CA PHE A 14 -9.02 -11.11 5.72
C PHE A 14 -9.26 -11.53 4.27
N LYS A 15 -8.85 -12.74 3.88
CA LYS A 15 -9.11 -13.25 2.52
C LYS A 15 -10.60 -13.36 2.22
N GLN A 16 -11.39 -13.91 3.15
CA GLN A 16 -12.84 -14.03 3.00
C GLN A 16 -13.52 -12.67 2.93
N ASN A 17 -13.14 -11.73 3.78
CA ASN A 17 -13.75 -10.40 3.78
C ASN A 17 -13.31 -9.56 2.56
N ALA A 18 -12.09 -9.75 2.04
CA ALA A 18 -11.66 -9.12 0.80
C ALA A 18 -12.51 -9.58 -0.40
N GLU A 19 -12.93 -10.85 -0.42
CA GLU A 19 -13.86 -11.38 -1.43
C GLU A 19 -15.27 -10.77 -1.32
N LEU A 20 -15.59 -10.16 -0.18
CA LEU A 20 -16.82 -9.39 0.04
C LEU A 20 -16.64 -7.88 -0.24
N ASN A 21 -15.56 -7.50 -0.92
CA ASN A 21 -15.21 -6.11 -1.24
C ASN A 21 -15.00 -5.22 0.01
N ASP A 22 -14.55 -5.80 1.13
CA ASP A 22 -14.21 -5.01 2.31
C ASP A 22 -12.84 -4.31 2.13
N PRO A 23 -12.78 -2.97 2.16
CA PRO A 23 -11.56 -2.22 1.89
C PRO A 23 -10.42 -2.51 2.87
N PHE A 24 -10.78 -2.72 4.14
CA PHE A 24 -9.83 -2.94 5.22
C PHE A 24 -9.22 -4.34 5.08
N ALA A 25 -10.04 -5.34 4.80
CA ALA A 25 -9.60 -6.70 4.54
C ALA A 25 -8.71 -6.78 3.30
N THR A 26 -9.09 -6.11 2.19
CA THR A 26 -8.25 -6.02 0.97
C THR A 26 -6.88 -5.42 1.29
N TYR A 27 -6.84 -4.34 2.09
CA TYR A 27 -5.58 -3.77 2.58
C TYR A 27 -4.75 -4.77 3.41
N TRP A 28 -5.37 -5.48 4.35
CA TRP A 28 -4.66 -6.43 5.21
C TRP A 28 -4.14 -7.66 4.47
N VAL A 29 -4.85 -8.13 3.44
CA VAL A 29 -4.32 -9.16 2.54
C VAL A 29 -3.03 -8.67 1.89
N GLY A 30 -3.01 -7.44 1.37
CA GLY A 30 -1.80 -6.82 0.83
C GLY A 30 -0.69 -6.71 1.87
N TYR A 31 -1.03 -6.31 3.10
CA TYR A 31 -0.07 -6.17 4.21
C TYR A 31 0.60 -7.50 4.57
N TYR A 32 -0.18 -8.58 4.67
CA TYR A 32 0.33 -9.92 4.97
C TYR A 32 1.28 -10.42 3.88
N LEU A 33 0.93 -10.22 2.62
CA LEU A 33 1.79 -10.57 1.47
C LEU A 33 3.08 -9.74 1.44
N TYR A 34 3.00 -8.46 1.82
CA TYR A 34 4.16 -7.56 1.82
C TYR A 34 5.22 -7.96 2.84
N TYR A 35 4.79 -8.34 4.05
CA TYR A 35 5.69 -8.68 5.17
C TYR A 35 5.93 -10.19 5.32
N GLY A 36 5.14 -11.04 4.67
CA GLY A 36 5.23 -12.50 4.82
C GLY A 36 4.78 -12.99 6.20
N HIS A 37 3.77 -12.37 6.80
CA HIS A 37 3.26 -12.75 8.13
C HIS A 37 2.61 -14.14 8.14
N TYR A 38 2.04 -14.55 7.01
CA TYR A 38 1.52 -15.89 6.78
C TYR A 38 1.70 -16.26 5.31
N GLY A 39 2.32 -17.41 5.04
CA GLY A 39 2.70 -17.82 3.69
C GLY A 39 4.00 -17.17 3.20
N GLU A 40 4.21 -17.18 1.89
CA GLU A 40 5.38 -16.56 1.25
C GLU A 40 5.17 -15.07 1.03
N LYS A 41 6.24 -14.30 1.15
CA LYS A 41 6.26 -12.88 0.86
C LYS A 41 6.13 -12.65 -0.65
N ASP A 42 5.11 -11.89 -1.07
CA ASP A 42 4.89 -11.49 -2.45
C ASP A 42 4.58 -9.99 -2.54
N GLN A 43 5.62 -9.20 -2.79
CA GLN A 43 5.49 -7.74 -2.89
C GLN A 43 4.77 -7.27 -4.16
N ILE A 44 4.73 -8.09 -5.21
CA ILE A 44 4.05 -7.75 -6.47
C ILE A 44 2.54 -7.87 -6.23
N MET A 45 2.12 -8.98 -5.64
CA MET A 45 0.71 -9.20 -5.32
C MET A 45 0.23 -8.27 -4.20
N ALA A 46 1.05 -8.01 -3.17
CA ALA A 46 0.76 -7.00 -2.16
C ALA A 46 0.45 -5.63 -2.76
N ARG A 47 1.28 -5.19 -3.71
CA ARG A 47 1.09 -3.91 -4.42
C ARG A 47 -0.24 -3.85 -5.17
N LYS A 48 -0.69 -4.98 -5.76
CA LYS A 48 -1.99 -5.04 -6.43
C LYS A 48 -3.14 -4.81 -5.45
N TYR A 49 -3.13 -5.49 -4.31
CA TYR A 49 -4.14 -5.30 -3.26
C TYR A 49 -4.13 -3.89 -2.67
N PHE A 50 -2.95 -3.30 -2.46
CA PHE A 50 -2.89 -1.89 -2.04
C PHE A 50 -3.47 -0.94 -3.09
N LYS A 51 -3.20 -1.18 -4.37
CA LYS A 51 -3.76 -0.37 -5.45
C LYS A 51 -5.28 -0.50 -5.51
N GLU A 52 -5.79 -1.72 -5.43
CA GLU A 52 -7.23 -2.00 -5.40
C GLU A 52 -7.91 -1.27 -4.24
N ALA A 53 -7.38 -1.42 -3.02
CA ALA A 53 -7.93 -0.74 -1.87
C ALA A 53 -7.85 0.79 -1.96
N ALA A 54 -6.79 1.31 -2.58
CA ALA A 54 -6.59 2.74 -2.78
C ALA A 54 -7.57 3.33 -3.80
N ASP A 55 -7.79 2.65 -4.91
CA ASP A 55 -8.56 3.15 -6.06
C ASP A 55 -10.05 2.90 -5.92
N ASP A 56 -10.44 1.69 -5.50
CA ASP A 56 -11.85 1.27 -5.52
C ASP A 56 -12.60 1.74 -4.27
N TYR A 57 -11.88 1.96 -3.17
CA TYR A 57 -12.48 2.31 -1.87
C TYR A 57 -11.95 3.61 -1.26
N ASN A 58 -11.07 4.33 -1.97
CA ASN A 58 -10.43 5.56 -1.48
C ASN A 58 -9.79 5.39 -0.09
N PHE A 59 -9.18 4.22 0.17
CA PHE A 59 -8.65 3.88 1.49
C PHE A 59 -7.25 4.49 1.69
N SER A 60 -7.15 5.47 2.58
CA SER A 60 -5.94 6.28 2.77
C SER A 60 -4.69 5.47 3.09
N ASP A 61 -4.78 4.49 4.00
CA ASP A 61 -3.62 3.66 4.34
C ASP A 61 -3.13 2.85 3.13
N ALA A 62 -4.04 2.40 2.28
CA ALA A 62 -3.68 1.71 1.04
C ALA A 62 -3.05 2.67 0.03
N GLN A 63 -3.54 3.90 -0.08
CA GLN A 63 -2.93 4.94 -0.91
C GLN A 63 -1.47 5.20 -0.49
N CYS A 64 -1.23 5.36 0.82
CA CYS A 64 0.12 5.49 1.37
C CYS A 64 0.99 4.27 1.06
N LYS A 65 0.52 3.06 1.36
CA LYS A 65 1.30 1.83 1.15
C LYS A 65 1.57 1.58 -0.34
N TYR A 66 0.62 1.90 -1.22
CA TYR A 66 0.84 1.83 -2.65
C TYR A 66 1.94 2.79 -3.10
N ALA A 67 1.85 4.08 -2.72
CA ALA A 67 2.87 5.09 -3.02
C ALA A 67 4.26 4.68 -2.51
N VAL A 68 4.37 4.23 -1.25
CA VAL A 68 5.63 3.74 -0.68
C VAL A 68 6.17 2.53 -1.46
N SER A 69 5.30 1.63 -1.92
CA SER A 69 5.74 0.48 -2.72
C SER A 69 6.32 0.89 -4.08
N LEU A 70 5.87 2.01 -4.66
CA LEU A 70 6.35 2.54 -5.92
C LEU A 70 7.76 3.14 -5.80
N LEU A 71 8.16 3.68 -4.64
CA LEU A 71 9.50 4.23 -4.40
C LEU A 71 10.62 3.23 -4.73
N GLY A 72 10.44 1.95 -4.37
CA GLY A 72 11.42 0.91 -4.69
C GLY A 72 11.55 0.63 -6.20
N GLY A 73 10.51 0.94 -7.00
CA GLY A 73 10.57 0.89 -8.47
C GLY A 73 11.26 2.12 -9.04
N LEU A 74 10.93 3.30 -8.51
CA LEU A 74 11.58 4.57 -8.87
C LEU A 74 13.10 4.52 -8.71
N CYS A 75 13.61 3.97 -7.60
CA CYS A 75 15.06 3.87 -7.36
C CYS A 75 15.78 2.92 -8.34
N LYS A 76 15.05 1.98 -8.96
CA LYS A 76 15.61 0.99 -9.90
C LYS A 76 15.43 1.39 -11.35
N GLU A 77 14.54 2.35 -11.63
CA GLU A 77 14.33 2.86 -12.98
C GLU A 77 15.53 3.71 -13.40
N THR A 78 15.87 3.66 -14.68
CA THR A 78 16.99 4.42 -15.27
C THR A 78 16.51 5.41 -16.33
N ASP A 79 15.36 5.13 -16.95
CA ASP A 79 14.74 6.03 -17.92
C ASP A 79 14.11 7.24 -17.21
N VAL A 80 14.47 8.44 -17.66
CA VAL A 80 14.04 9.70 -17.04
C VAL A 80 12.53 9.88 -17.17
N ALA A 81 11.96 9.61 -18.36
CA ALA A 81 10.53 9.77 -18.58
C ALA A 81 9.69 8.76 -17.77
N ALA A 82 10.21 7.55 -17.55
CA ALA A 82 9.60 6.57 -16.68
C ALA A 82 9.69 6.98 -15.19
N LYS A 83 10.81 7.57 -14.75
CA LYS A 83 10.93 8.14 -13.39
C LYS A 83 9.92 9.23 -13.13
N ASP A 84 9.74 10.16 -14.05
CA ASP A 84 8.76 11.25 -13.91
C ASP A 84 7.34 10.69 -13.70
N LYS A 85 6.97 9.66 -14.48
CA LYS A 85 5.68 8.96 -14.28
C LYS A 85 5.57 8.26 -12.92
N PHE A 86 6.68 7.78 -12.36
CA PHE A 86 6.69 7.26 -10.99
C PHE A 86 6.48 8.39 -9.97
N TYR A 87 7.20 9.50 -10.11
CA TYR A 87 7.03 10.67 -9.24
C TYR A 87 5.60 11.18 -9.24
N ASP A 88 5.03 11.43 -10.42
CA ASP A 88 3.65 11.91 -10.58
C ASP A 88 2.65 11.00 -9.85
N LYS A 89 2.81 9.67 -10.02
CA LYS A 89 1.96 8.70 -9.32
C LYS A 89 2.16 8.75 -7.82
N ILE A 90 3.41 8.72 -7.34
CA ILE A 90 3.73 8.69 -5.91
C ILE A 90 3.16 9.92 -5.22
N ILE A 91 3.41 11.11 -5.78
CA ILE A 91 2.90 12.38 -5.27
C ILE A 91 1.37 12.34 -5.23
N ARG A 92 0.72 11.96 -6.34
CA ARG A 92 -0.74 11.89 -6.41
C ARG A 92 -1.35 11.01 -5.31
N TYR A 93 -0.82 9.81 -5.09
CA TYR A 93 -1.36 8.91 -4.06
C TYR A 93 -1.09 9.42 -2.64
N PHE A 94 0.04 10.09 -2.41
CA PHE A 94 0.28 10.75 -1.12
C PHE A 94 -0.66 11.95 -0.91
N GLU A 95 -0.93 12.76 -1.93
CA GLU A 95 -1.90 13.84 -1.84
C GLU A 95 -3.31 13.33 -1.56
N LEU A 96 -3.73 12.24 -2.24
CA LEU A 96 -5.02 11.59 -1.96
C LEU A 96 -5.11 11.15 -0.50
N ALA A 97 -4.05 10.54 0.02
CA ALA A 97 -4.01 10.10 1.41
C ALA A 97 -4.04 11.28 2.39
N ALA A 98 -3.24 12.32 2.15
CA ALA A 98 -3.12 13.49 3.02
C ALA A 98 -4.41 14.33 3.07
N ASN A 99 -5.12 14.41 1.95
CA ASN A 99 -6.35 15.19 1.82
C ASN A 99 -7.60 14.41 2.21
N ASN A 100 -7.49 13.14 2.62
CA ASN A 100 -8.64 12.39 3.09
C ASN A 100 -9.00 12.81 4.54
N PRO A 101 -10.16 13.48 4.75
CA PRO A 101 -10.52 14.03 6.05
C PRO A 101 -10.79 12.95 7.11
N LYS A 102 -10.98 11.69 6.71
CA LYS A 102 -11.29 10.57 7.61
C LYS A 102 -10.03 10.02 8.32
N TYR A 103 -8.84 10.17 7.75
CA TYR A 103 -7.60 9.57 8.24
C TYR A 103 -6.36 10.44 7.93
N ARG A 104 -6.36 11.70 8.40
CA ARG A 104 -5.27 12.66 8.18
C ARG A 104 -3.95 12.12 8.76
N TYR A 105 -3.11 11.56 7.91
CA TYR A 105 -1.89 10.83 8.30
C TYR A 105 -0.69 11.78 8.38
N LEU A 106 -0.06 11.89 9.56
CA LEU A 106 1.10 12.78 9.78
C LEU A 106 2.35 12.32 8.99
N ASP A 107 2.54 11.01 8.83
CA ASP A 107 3.75 10.44 8.20
C ASP A 107 3.80 10.70 6.68
N VAL A 108 2.67 10.94 6.02
CA VAL A 108 2.62 11.26 4.59
C VAL A 108 3.28 12.60 4.28
N MET A 109 3.19 13.56 5.19
CA MET A 109 3.83 14.86 5.04
C MET A 109 5.35 14.75 5.03
N TYR A 110 5.92 13.83 5.81
CA TYR A 110 7.36 13.54 5.79
C TYR A 110 7.79 12.98 4.43
N TYR A 111 7.07 11.99 3.89
CA TYR A 111 7.41 11.41 2.58
C TYR A 111 7.28 12.41 1.42
N LEU A 112 6.29 13.30 1.46
CA LEU A 112 6.17 14.38 0.47
C LEU A 112 7.33 15.38 0.58
N GLY A 113 7.74 15.72 1.80
CA GLY A 113 8.91 16.58 2.04
C GLY A 113 10.18 16.02 1.41
N ASP A 114 10.46 14.73 1.61
CA ASP A 114 11.64 14.06 1.04
C ASP A 114 11.61 13.99 -0.50
N ILE A 115 10.43 13.85 -1.10
CA ILE A 115 10.26 13.85 -2.56
C ILE A 115 10.49 15.25 -3.13
N TYR A 116 9.95 16.30 -2.51
CA TYR A 116 10.10 17.66 -2.99
C TYR A 116 11.50 18.25 -2.74
N ALA A 117 12.27 17.66 -1.83
CA ALA A 117 13.62 18.12 -1.47
C ALA A 117 14.76 17.55 -2.34
N ASN A 118 14.47 16.61 -3.25
CA ASN A 118 15.43 16.02 -4.20
C ASN A 118 15.07 16.40 -5.65
#